data_AF-E1UZK5-F1
#
_entry.id   AF-E1UZK5-F1
#
_cell.length_a   1.000
_cell.length_b   1.000
_cell.length_c   1.000
_cell.angle_alpha   90.00
_cell.angle_beta   90.00
_cell.angle_gamma   90.00
#
_symmetry.space_group_name_H-M   'P 1'
#
loop_
_entity.id
_entity.type
_entity.pdbx_description
1 polymer ?
#
loop_
_entity_poly.entity_id
_entity_poly.type
_entity_poly.pdbx_seq_one_letter_code
_entity_poly.pdbx_strand_id
1 'polypeptide(L)' 'LDPGYAHKLGVDLENLLISQPDTGEQALEIADMLVRSGAVDLIVIDSVAALTP' A
#
# COMPACT_ATOMS: atom_id res chain seq x y z
N LEU A 1 2.04 -3.86 9.43
CA LEU A 1 0.67 -4.38 9.28
C LEU A 1 0.49 -5.60 10.19
N ASP A 2 -0.59 -5.67 10.96
CA ASP A 2 -1.02 -6.89 11.68
C ASP A 2 -2.17 -7.53 10.87
N PRO A 3 -1.92 -8.64 10.16
CA PRO A 3 -2.95 -9.32 9.36
C PRO A 3 -4.09 -9.85 10.23
N GLY A 4 -3.81 -10.33 11.44
CA GLY A 4 -4.81 -10.88 12.34
C GLY A 4 -5.82 -9.82 12.79
N TYR A 5 -5.34 -8.60 13.04
CA TYR A 5 -6.22 -7.47 13.35
C TYR A 5 -7.02 -7.00 12.12
N ALA A 6 -6.37 -6.87 10.96
CA ALA A 6 -7.03 -6.47 9.71
C ALA A 6 -8.16 -7.44 9.31
N HIS A 7 -7.94 -8.75 9.46
CA HIS A 7 -8.97 -9.77 9.20
C HIS A 7 -10.18 -9.61 10.14
N LYS A 8 -9.97 -9.31 11.42
CA LYS A 8 -11.07 -9.05 12.39
C LYS A 8 -11.89 -7.82 12.04
N LEU A 9 -11.29 -6.86 11.33
CA LEU A 9 -11.98 -5.67 10.82
C LEU A 9 -12.69 -5.92 9.48
N GLY A 10 -12.63 -7.13 8.94
CA GLY A 10 -13.27 -7.49 7.67
C GLY A 10 -12.45 -7.13 6.43
N VAL A 11 -11.15 -6.87 6.58
CA VAL A 11 -10.25 -6.69 5.42
C VAL A 11 -10.05 -8.03 4.73
N ASP A 12 -10.27 -8.06 3.42
CA ASP A 12 -9.93 -9.18 2.56
C ASP A 12 -8.42 -9.20 2.30
N LEU A 13 -7.71 -10.08 3.02
CA LEU A 13 -6.26 -10.17 2.94
C LEU A 13 -5.76 -10.91 1.69
N GLU A 14 -6.59 -11.72 1.05
CA GLU A 14 -6.18 -12.48 -0.15
C GLU A 14 -6.08 -11.55 -1.37
N ASN A 15 -6.99 -10.57 -1.44
CA ASN A 15 -7.02 -9.57 -2.51
C ASN A 15 -6.30 -8.25 -2.14
N LEU A 16 -5.70 -8.16 -0.94
CA LEU A 16 -4.97 -6.96 -0.53
C LEU A 16 -3.58 -6.92 -1.15
N LEU A 17 -3.34 -5.97 -2.05
CA LEU A 17 -2.01 -5.67 -2.56
C LEU A 17 -1.16 -5.01 -1.46
N ILE A 18 0.02 -5.58 -1.18
CA ILE A 18 0.98 -5.05 -0.21
C ILE A 18 2.31 -4.83 -0.93
N SER A 19 2.89 -3.64 -0.73
CA SER A 19 4.26 -3.32 -1.15
C SER A 19 5.06 -2.85 0.06
N GLN A 20 6.32 -3.27 0.13
CA GLN A 20 7.31 -2.79 1.10
C GLN A 20 8.50 -2.21 0.34
N PRO A 21 8.42 -0.93 -0.05
CA PRO A 21 9.49 -0.27 -0.79
C PRO A 21 10.68 0.04 0.11
N ASP A 22 11.88 0.05 -0.48
CA ASP A 22 13.14 0.37 0.18
C ASP A 22 13.32 1.89 0.38
N THR A 23 12.73 2.72 -0.51
CA THR A 23 12.79 4.19 -0.45
C THR A 23 11.44 4.85 -0.67
N GLY A 24 11.33 6.14 -0.29
CA GLY A 24 10.14 6.94 -0.51
C GLY A 24 9.80 7.14 -1.99
N GLU A 25 10.81 7.35 -2.84
CA GLU A 25 10.64 7.48 -4.29
C GLU A 25 10.07 6.20 -4.89
N GLN A 26 10.60 5.04 -4.50
CA GLN A 26 10.09 3.77 -4.97
C GLN A 26 8.62 3.57 -4.53
N ALA A 27 8.27 3.95 -3.30
CA ALA A 27 6.89 3.91 -2.83
C ALA A 27 5.96 4.76 -3.71
N LEU A 28 6.39 5.97 -4.07
CA LEU A 28 5.61 6.90 -4.87
C LEU A 28 5.53 6.50 -6.34
N GLU A 29 6.57 5.89 -6.91
CA GLU A 29 6.55 5.33 -8.27
C GLU A 29 5.55 4.17 -8.37
N ILE A 30 5.57 3.24 -7.39
CA ILE A 30 4.59 2.14 -7.33
C ILE A 30 3.17 2.70 -7.24
N ALA A 31 2.95 3.71 -6.39
CA ALA A 31 1.65 4.36 -6.28
C ALA A 31 1.22 5.03 -7.60
N ASP A 32 2.09 5.78 -8.27
CA ASP A 32 1.78 6.42 -9.57
C ASP A 32 1.44 5.39 -10.64
N MET A 33 2.18 4.28 -10.72
CA MET A 33 1.87 3.18 -11.64
C MET A 33 0.49 2.58 -11.39
N LEU A 34 0.16 2.32 -10.12
CA LEU A 34 -1.14 1.77 -9.74
C LEU A 34 -2.29 2.74 -10.03
N VAL A 35 -2.10 4.03 -9.74
CA VAL A 35 -3.08 5.08 -10.08
C VAL A 35 -3.30 5.15 -11.59
N ARG A 36 -2.24 5.15 -12.40
CA ARG A 36 -2.34 5.19 -13.86
C ARG A 36 -3.02 3.96 -14.46
N SER A 37 -2.84 2.81 -13.81
CA SER A 37 -3.47 1.56 -14.27
C SER A 37 -5.00 1.59 -14.15
N GLY A 38 -5.54 2.36 -13.20
CA GLY A 38 -6.95 2.37 -12.85
C GLY A 38 -7.45 1.03 -12.28
N ALA A 39 -6.55 0.10 -11.93
CA ALA A 39 -6.90 -1.23 -11.44
C ALA A 39 -7.22 -1.28 -9.93
N VAL A 40 -6.97 -0.18 -9.20
CA VAL A 40 -7.20 -0.06 -7.77
C VAL A 40 -8.06 1.15 -7.46
N ASP A 41 -9.06 0.96 -6.59
CA ASP A 41 -9.97 2.02 -6.16
C ASP A 41 -9.40 2.87 -5.00
N LEU A 42 -8.53 2.28 -4.17
CA LEU A 42 -7.96 2.91 -2.99
C LEU A 42 -6.51 2.48 -2.78
N ILE A 43 -5.64 3.45 -2.46
CA ILE A 43 -4.25 3.23 -2.06
C ILE A 43 -4.04 3.90 -0.70
N VAL A 44 -3.38 3.20 0.21
CA VAL A 44 -3.02 3.71 1.55
C VAL A 44 -1.51 3.70 1.70
N ILE A 45 -0.94 4.82 2.13
CA ILE A 45 0.48 4.95 2.49
C ILE A 45 0.58 4.93 4.02
N ASP A 46 1.24 3.92 4.56
CA ASP A 46 1.54 3.78 5.98
C ASP A 46 3.07 3.75 6.17
N SER A 47 3.76 4.90 6.29
CA SER A 47 3.24 6.27 6.45
C SER A 47 4.14 7.30 5.77
N VAL A 48 3.68 8.56 5.65
CA VAL A 48 4.46 9.65 5.01
C VAL A 48 5.81 9.89 5.71
N ALA A 49 5.88 9.73 7.03
CA ALA A 49 7.14 9.90 7.77
C ALA A 49 8.19 8.84 7.42
N ALA A 50 7.76 7.69 6.89
CA ALA A 50 8.64 6.62 6.43
C ALA A 50 9.04 6.77 4.94
N LEU A 51 8.51 7.77 4.23
CA LEU A 51 8.94 8.11 2.87
C LEU A 51 10.25 8.91 2.92
N THR A 52 11.31 8.27 3.37
CA THR A 52 12.66 8.85 3.34
C THR A 52 13.21 8.82 1.92
N PRO A 53 13.88 9.89 1.46
CA PRO A 53 14.66 9.86 0.23
C PRO A 53 15.77 8.81 0.25
#